data_AF-A0A519XUX8-F1
#
_entry.id   AF-A0A519XUX8-F1
#
_cell.length_a   1.000
_cell.length_b   1.000
_cell.length_c   1.000
_cell.angle_alpha   90.00
_cell.angle_beta   90.00
_cell.angle_gamma   90.00
#
_symmetry.space_group_name_H-M   'P 1'
#
loop_
_entity.id
_entity.type
_entity.pdbx_description
1 polymer ?
#
loop_
_entity_poly.entity_id
_entity_poly.type
_entity_poly.pdbx_seq_one_letter_code
_entity_poly.pdbx_strand_id
1 'polypeptide(L)'
;MYLGRHILDAQGQAFAMVGALACDTSMEAAKLTLGYRTVEWKSLVIRGHEFHYSQLADYGLTPEPARITSAKGAGVPVQLYRQGNVLASYVHLYWGDNKGFVNELLALRA
;
A
#
# COMPACT_ATOMS: atom_id res chain seq x y z
N MET A 1 -4.01 1.20 8.73
CA MET A 1 -2.56 1.35 8.51
C MET A 1 -2.03 2.24 9.62
N TYR A 2 -1.12 1.75 10.46
CA TYR A 2 -0.74 2.43 11.73
C TYR A 2 -0.13 3.83 11.55
N LEU A 3 0.48 4.12 10.39
CA LEU A 3 1.00 5.45 10.08
C LEU A 3 -0.08 6.48 9.66
N GLY A 4 -1.31 6.04 9.38
CA GLY A 4 -2.44 6.94 9.10
C GLY A 4 -2.89 7.71 10.34
N ARG A 5 -3.94 8.53 10.22
CA ARG A 5 -4.47 9.36 11.31
C ARG A 5 -5.38 8.56 12.23
N HIS A 6 -6.25 7.72 11.65
CA HIS A 6 -7.15 6.85 12.41
C HIS A 6 -7.26 5.44 11.82
N ILE A 7 -7.64 4.50 12.68
CA ILE A 7 -8.33 3.28 12.28
C ILE A 7 -9.77 3.34 12.80
N LEU A 8 -10.75 3.06 11.94
CA LEU A 8 -12.14 2.92 12.31
C LEU A 8 -12.45 1.42 12.45
N ASP A 9 -13.08 1.03 13.55
CA ASP A 9 -13.55 -0.34 13.72
C ASP A 9 -14.82 -0.62 12.89
N ALA A 10 -15.38 -1.82 13.05
CA ALA A 10 -16.57 -2.23 12.29
C ALA A 10 -17.85 -1.46 12.69
N GLN A 11 -17.85 -0.74 13.80
CA GLN A 11 -18.94 0.11 14.27
C GLN A 11 -18.72 1.59 13.91
N GLY A 12 -17.62 1.91 13.22
CA GLY A 12 -17.24 3.28 12.88
C GLY A 12 -16.60 4.05 14.03
N GLN A 13 -16.28 3.40 15.15
CA GLN A 13 -15.53 4.05 16.22
C GLN A 13 -14.10 4.30 15.75
N ALA A 14 -13.69 5.57 15.75
CA ALA A 14 -12.36 5.98 15.36
C ALA A 14 -11.37 5.84 16.54
N PHE A 15 -10.19 5.31 16.25
CA PHE A 15 -9.05 5.21 17.16
C PHE A 15 -7.86 5.96 16.55
N ALA A 16 -7.28 6.89 17.31
CA ALA A 16 -6.13 7.68 16.86
C ALA A 16 -4.89 6.80 16.66
N MET A 17 -4.17 7.08 15.57
CA MET A 17 -2.94 6.42 15.14
C MET A 17 -1.80 7.45 15.09
N VAL A 18 -0.70 7.19 14.37
CA VAL A 18 0.47 8.10 14.37
C VAL A 18 0.20 9.43 13.66
N GLY A 19 -0.62 9.43 12.60
CA GLY A 19 -0.95 10.64 11.82
C GLY A 19 0.15 11.14 10.88
N ALA A 20 1.16 10.31 10.58
CA ALA A 20 2.26 10.66 9.68
C ALA A 20 1.84 10.69 8.20
N LEU A 21 0.85 9.87 7.84
CA LEU A 21 0.27 9.81 6.49
C LEU A 21 -1.16 10.36 6.52
N ALA A 22 -1.51 11.14 5.49
CA ALA A 22 -2.82 11.77 5.35
C ALA A 22 -3.89 10.76 4.86
N CYS A 23 -4.11 9.70 5.64
CA CYS A 23 -5.10 8.67 5.35
C CYS A 23 -5.70 8.09 6.63
N ASP A 24 -6.92 7.57 6.52
CA ASP A 24 -7.52 6.71 7.54
C ASP A 24 -7.74 5.31 6.96
N THR A 25 -7.87 4.32 7.83
CA THR A 25 -8.31 2.98 7.42
C THR A 25 -9.57 2.58 8.16
N SER A 26 -10.55 2.02 7.46
CA SER A 26 -11.82 1.62 8.07
C SER A 26 -12.06 0.12 7.91
N MET A 27 -12.60 -0.49 8.97
CA MET A 27 -13.13 -1.85 9.00
C MET A 27 -14.65 -1.87 8.78
N GLU A 28 -15.29 -0.72 8.56
CA GLU A 28 -16.71 -0.65 8.20
C GLU A 28 -16.94 -1.30 6.83
N ALA A 29 -18.03 -2.08 6.73
CA ALA A 29 -18.37 -2.84 5.53
C ALA A 29 -17.17 -3.64 4.96
N ALA A 30 -16.30 -4.12 5.84
CA ALA A 30 -15.07 -4.83 5.49
C ALA A 30 -15.34 -5.99 4.53
N LYS A 31 -14.58 -6.04 3.44
CA LYS A 31 -14.60 -7.12 2.46
C LYS A 31 -13.17 -7.57 2.23
N LEU A 32 -12.97 -8.88 2.22
CA LEU A 32 -11.66 -9.45 1.97
C LEU A 32 -11.20 -9.08 0.56
N THR A 33 -10.11 -8.32 0.48
CA THR A 33 -9.33 -8.12 -0.73
C THR A 33 -8.14 -9.05 -0.68
N LEU A 34 -8.06 -9.93 -1.66
CA LEU A 34 -7.05 -10.99 -1.75
C LEU A 34 -6.55 -11.11 -3.19
N GLY A 35 -5.25 -11.37 -3.33
CA GLY A 35 -4.69 -11.94 -4.54
C GLY A 35 -3.27 -11.48 -4.82
N TYR A 36 -2.57 -12.27 -5.64
CA TYR A 36 -1.22 -11.92 -6.08
C TYR A 36 -1.22 -10.67 -6.95
N ARG A 37 -0.14 -9.90 -6.79
CA ARG A 37 0.12 -8.64 -7.48
C ARG A 37 1.48 -8.63 -8.13
N THR A 38 1.53 -7.99 -9.29
CA THR A 38 2.76 -7.60 -9.97
C THR A 38 2.85 -6.10 -9.87
N VAL A 39 3.95 -5.60 -9.35
CA VAL A 39 4.23 -4.17 -9.20
C VAL A 39 5.41 -3.84 -10.10
N GLU A 40 5.14 -3.07 -11.14
CA GLU A 40 6.15 -2.45 -11.98
C GLU A 40 6.44 -1.07 -11.40
N TRP A 41 7.58 -0.92 -10.74
CA TRP A 41 8.01 0.31 -10.07
C TRP A 41 9.43 0.65 -10.51
N LYS A 42 9.63 1.85 -11.06
CA LYS A 42 10.86 2.24 -11.77
C LYS A 42 11.20 1.20 -12.86
N SER A 43 12.40 0.63 -12.84
CA SER A 43 12.87 -0.44 -13.74
C SER A 43 12.67 -1.85 -13.16
N LEU A 44 12.04 -1.97 -11.99
CA LEU A 44 11.88 -3.23 -11.29
C LEU A 44 10.48 -3.81 -11.47
N VAL A 45 10.43 -5.13 -11.61
CA VAL A 45 9.21 -5.92 -11.47
C VAL A 45 9.31 -6.68 -10.16
N ILE A 46 8.33 -6.45 -9.28
CA ILE A 46 8.28 -7.01 -7.93
C ILE A 46 6.96 -7.75 -7.76
N ARG A 47 7.00 -8.90 -7.08
CA ARG A 47 5.80 -9.67 -6.75
C ARG A 47 5.34 -9.36 -5.34
N GLY A 48 4.06 -9.54 -5.10
CA GLY A 48 3.47 -9.43 -3.77
C GLY A 48 2.05 -9.96 -3.76
N HIS A 49 1.32 -9.65 -2.70
CA HIS A 49 -0.09 -9.97 -2.60
C HIS A 49 -0.84 -8.92 -1.78
N GLU A 50 -2.14 -8.78 -2.03
CA GLU A 50 -3.04 -8.14 -1.07
C GLU A 50 -3.65 -9.22 -0.18
N PHE A 51 -3.75 -8.94 1.12
CA PHE A 51 -4.55 -9.69 2.10
C PHE A 51 -5.02 -8.70 3.16
N HIS A 52 -6.17 -8.07 2.95
CA HIS A 52 -6.73 -7.14 3.92
C HIS A 52 -8.25 -7.06 3.82
N TYR A 53 -8.86 -6.69 4.95
CA TYR A 53 -10.29 -6.41 5.07
C TYR A 53 -10.58 -4.92 5.06
N SER A 54 -9.64 -4.12 5.56
CA SER A 54 -9.82 -2.67 5.70
C SER A 54 -9.80 -1.98 4.34
N GLN A 55 -10.52 -0.87 4.28
CA GLN A 55 -10.48 0.07 3.18
C GLN A 55 -9.61 1.27 3.58
N LEU A 56 -9.01 1.94 2.60
CA LEU A 56 -8.22 3.17 2.81
C LEU A 56 -9.07 4.37 2.38
N ALA A 57 -9.24 5.33 3.28
CA ALA A 57 -9.73 6.65 2.95
C ALA A 57 -8.52 7.57 2.76
N ASP A 58 -8.29 7.99 1.51
CA ASP A 58 -7.19 8.87 1.14
C ASP A 58 -7.60 10.34 1.33
N TYR A 59 -6.78 11.10 2.06
CA TYR A 59 -6.97 12.53 2.32
C TYR A 59 -5.80 13.38 1.82
N GLY A 60 -5.03 12.89 0.85
CA GLY A 60 -3.90 13.60 0.26
C GLY A 60 -2.59 12.82 0.28
N LEU A 61 -2.65 11.49 0.25
CA LEU A 61 -1.48 10.68 -0.06
C LEU A 61 -0.96 11.04 -1.45
N THR A 62 0.35 11.07 -1.61
CA THR A 62 0.98 11.29 -2.91
C THR A 62 1.24 9.95 -3.58
N PRO A 63 0.64 9.65 -4.74
CA PRO A 63 0.91 8.43 -5.48
C PRO A 63 2.37 8.38 -5.95
N GLU A 64 3.02 7.23 -5.76
CA GLU A 64 4.31 6.92 -6.37
C GLU A 64 4.05 6.22 -7.72
N PRO A 65 4.68 6.67 -8.82
CA PRO A 65 4.49 6.05 -10.12
C PRO A 65 4.81 4.55 -10.12
N ALA A 66 3.78 3.72 -10.16
CA ALA A 66 3.88 2.28 -10.27
C ALA A 66 2.66 1.72 -11.01
N ARG A 67 2.87 0.73 -11.87
CA ARG A 67 1.78 -0.02 -12.48
C ARG A 67 1.57 -1.30 -11.68
N ILE A 68 0.37 -1.47 -11.13
CA ILE A 68 0.02 -2.64 -10.34
C ILE A 68 -1.05 -3.46 -11.05
N THR A 69 -0.80 -4.75 -11.19
CA THR A 69 -1.69 -5.69 -11.87
C THR A 69 -1.93 -6.94 -11.05
N SER A 70 -3.08 -7.59 -11.27
CA SER A 70 -3.40 -8.92 -10.78
C SER A 70 -2.52 -10.00 -11.42
N ALA A 71 -2.59 -11.24 -10.92
CA ALA A 71 -1.92 -12.40 -11.54
C ALA A 71 -2.30 -12.64 -13.01
N LYS A 72 -3.46 -12.12 -13.46
CA LYS A 72 -3.93 -12.21 -14.86
C LYS A 72 -3.50 -11.02 -15.72
N GLY A 73 -2.70 -10.10 -15.19
CA GLY A 73 -2.24 -8.90 -15.89
C GLY A 73 -3.25 -7.75 -15.95
N ALA A 74 -4.46 -7.92 -15.40
CA ALA A 74 -5.45 -6.85 -15.31
C ALA A 74 -5.05 -5.82 -14.23
N GLY A 75 -5.23 -4.53 -14.51
CA GLY A 75 -5.01 -3.46 -13.54
C GLY A 75 -5.91 -3.59 -12.31
N VAL A 76 -5.43 -3.10 -11.17
CA VAL A 76 -6.13 -3.17 -9.87
C VAL A 76 -6.13 -1.80 -9.19
N PRO A 77 -7.08 -1.52 -8.26
CA PRO A 77 -7.22 -0.21 -7.65
C PRO A 77 -6.15 0.11 -6.59
N VAL A 78 -5.42 -0.89 -6.07
CA VAL A 78 -4.35 -0.65 -5.10
C VAL A 78 -3.23 0.17 -5.72
N GLN A 79 -2.67 1.08 -4.93
CA GLN A 79 -1.61 1.99 -5.33
C GLN A 79 -0.37 1.82 -4.44
N LEU A 80 0.74 2.36 -4.92
CA LEU A 80 1.92 2.67 -4.12
C LEU A 80 1.90 4.18 -3.84
N TYR A 81 2.13 4.56 -2.59
CA TYR A 81 2.20 5.96 -2.17
C TYR A 81 3.58 6.27 -1.64
N ARG A 82 4.01 7.52 -1.75
CA ARG A 82 5.27 8.00 -1.22
C ARG A 82 5.14 9.36 -0.55
N GLN A 83 5.68 9.48 0.66
CA GLN A 83 5.85 10.75 1.35
C GLN A 83 7.27 10.81 1.92
N GLY A 84 8.13 11.62 1.30
CA GLY A 84 9.57 11.60 1.60
C GLY A 84 10.20 10.22 1.35
N ASN A 85 10.75 9.61 2.42
CA ASN A 85 11.32 8.27 2.39
C ASN A 85 10.35 7.16 2.82
N VAL A 86 9.09 7.49 3.10
CA VAL A 86 8.06 6.49 3.43
C VAL A 86 7.41 6.01 2.13
N LEU A 87 7.47 4.71 1.89
CA LEU A 87 6.61 4.03 0.91
C LEU A 87 5.46 3.32 1.65
N ALA A 88 4.25 3.46 1.12
CA ALA A 88 3.05 2.84 1.69
C ALA A 88 2.21 2.18 0.61
N SER A 89 1.73 0.97 0.87
CA SER A 89 0.80 0.24 -0.01
C SER A 89 0.10 -0.85 0.79
N TYR A 90 -1.05 -1.34 0.29
CA TYR A 90 -1.65 -2.59 0.75
C TYR A 90 -0.98 -3.83 0.16
N VAL A 91 -0.09 -3.67 -0.84
CA VAL A 91 0.65 -4.81 -1.38
C VAL A 91 1.72 -5.25 -0.39
N HIS A 92 1.57 -6.47 0.13
CA HIS A 92 2.59 -7.19 0.86
C HIS A 92 3.66 -7.64 -0.15
N LEU A 93 4.64 -6.77 -0.38
CA LEU A 93 5.73 -6.99 -1.33
C LEU A 93 6.63 -8.14 -0.87
N TYR A 94 6.99 -9.03 -1.80
CA TYR A 94 7.94 -10.11 -1.58
C TYR A 94 9.32 -9.68 -2.10
N TRP A 95 10.25 -9.41 -1.18
CA TRP A 95 11.56 -8.82 -1.51
C TRP A 95 12.63 -9.87 -1.86
N GLY A 96 12.35 -11.16 -1.60
CA GLY A 96 13.29 -12.24 -1.86
C GLY A 96 13.47 -12.57 -3.35
N ASP A 97 12.53 -12.17 -4.20
CA ASP A 97 12.54 -12.49 -5.64
C ASP A 97 13.56 -11.66 -6.43
N ASN A 98 13.76 -10.40 -6.03
CA ASN A 98 14.62 -9.46 -6.74
C ASN A 98 15.39 -8.57 -5.75
N LYS A 99 16.68 -8.88 -5.58
CA LYS A 99 17.59 -8.12 -4.70
C LYS A 99 17.72 -6.64 -5.11
N GLY A 100 17.46 -6.30 -6.38
CA GLY A 100 17.45 -4.92 -6.86
C GLY A 100 16.44 -4.04 -6.14
N PHE A 101 15.33 -4.60 -5.66
CA PHE A 101 14.33 -3.86 -4.89
C PHE A 101 14.91 -3.22 -3.63
N VAL A 102 15.65 -4.00 -2.83
CA VAL A 102 16.24 -3.49 -1.58
C VAL A 102 17.25 -2.39 -1.88
N ASN A 103 18.06 -2.54 -2.93
CA ASN A 103 19.01 -1.52 -3.33
C ASN A 103 18.33 -0.22 -3.75
N GLU A 104 17.27 -0.29 -4.57
CA GLU A 104 16.48 0.86 -4.99
C GLU A 104 15.78 1.54 -3.81
N LEU A 105 15.26 0.76 -2.86
CA LEU A 105 14.63 1.25 -1.64
C LEU A 105 15.63 2.05 -0.78
N LEU A 106 16.83 1.49 -0.56
CA LEU A 106 17.90 2.13 0.22
C LEU A 106 18.51 3.35 -0.50
N ALA A 107 18.40 3.41 -1.82
CA ALA A 107 18.86 4.54 -2.63
C ALA A 107 17.87 5.72 -2.65
N LEU A 108 16.63 5.55 -2.16
CA LEU A 108 15.66 6.65 -2.10
C LEU A 108 16.18 7.81 -1.24
N ARG A 109 15.95 9.02 -1.72
CA ARG A 109 16.23 10.28 -1.02
C ARG A 109 14.96 11.14 -1.05
N ALA A 110 14.72 11.84 0.06
CA ALA A 110 13.57 12.74 0.23
C ALA A 110 13.81 14.08 -0.46
#